data_AF-A0A9P4WUX5-F1
#
_entry.id   AF-A0A9P4WUX5-F1
#
_cell.length_a   1.000
_cell.length_b   1.000
_cell.length_c   1.000
_cell.angle_alpha   90.00
_cell.angle_beta   90.00
_cell.angle_gamma   90.00
#
_symmetry.space_group_name_H-M   'P 1'
#
loop_
_entity.id
_entity.type
_entity.pdbx_description
1 polymer ?
#
loop_
_entity_poly.entity_id
_entity_poly.type
_entity_poly.pdbx_seq_one_letter_code
_entity_poly.pdbx_strand_id
1 'polypeptide(L)'
;MRYSSALVLSTLAVGQAAAANHHNRHASFHARRQADAKRSAANDVNWKAVAYDLNDVDWDKVNWSSVFNSPAPTPAAQVTPTVAAPVEEKTSAKAEPTSSAAAVKIQEIQTSAAPSKTAAASSAAPATTSSSSSNDLGDLIGDVVSDLLEGVETIVKSLGIVSIGKNDKSNNGGIWIGDDSDWKAEFTNDANEDAVIFCWKADGFSGMSLNVNQPEISVGLKSGQKTVVSFAANVPAACAPAFSSTKLANFGGLDQTWWEVTFGQYGAFDVSRNVNMKGRTISSKGSKCVSDMDVCVFKCKKKNGVTPDSCESGSDYDLFDCDASSSGGGGGYDTVMAGTGGGCAMGSSSETVKVSFS
;
A
#
# COMPACT_ATOMS: atom_id res chain seq x y z
N MET A 1 -30.21 48.88 0.01
CA MET A 1 -29.18 47.99 0.56
C MET A 1 -29.29 46.61 -0.09
N ARG A 2 -28.56 46.38 -1.17
CA ARG A 2 -28.48 45.08 -1.85
C ARG A 2 -27.07 44.96 -2.42
N TYR A 3 -26.10 44.44 -1.66
CA TYR A 3 -24.81 43.94 -2.15
C TYR A 3 -24.05 43.35 -0.96
N SER A 4 -24.25 42.06 -0.64
CA SER A 4 -23.35 41.31 0.26
C SER A 4 -23.32 39.79 0.01
N SER A 5 -24.13 39.26 -0.91
CA SER A 5 -24.22 37.80 -1.12
C SER A 5 -23.21 37.23 -2.11
N ALA A 6 -22.53 38.06 -2.91
CA ALA A 6 -21.62 37.59 -3.96
C ALA A 6 -20.20 37.26 -3.47
N LEU A 7 -19.74 37.90 -2.40
CA LEU A 7 -18.35 37.73 -1.90
C LEU A 7 -18.15 36.43 -1.10
N VAL A 8 -19.20 35.89 -0.49
CA VAL A 8 -19.12 34.64 0.30
C VAL A 8 -19.14 33.39 -0.59
N LEU A 9 -19.82 33.45 -1.74
CA LEU A 9 -19.85 32.35 -2.72
C LEU A 9 -18.54 32.24 -3.52
N SER A 10 -17.85 33.36 -3.78
CA SER A 10 -16.54 33.33 -4.46
C SER A 10 -15.44 32.68 -3.61
N THR A 11 -15.50 32.76 -2.28
CA THR A 11 -14.50 32.13 -1.40
C THR A 11 -14.72 30.62 -1.21
N LEU A 12 -15.96 30.12 -1.31
CA LEU A 12 -16.25 28.69 -1.25
C LEU A 12 -15.87 27.96 -2.56
N ALA A 13 -16.11 28.59 -3.71
CA ALA A 13 -15.78 28.00 -5.02
C ALA A 13 -14.26 27.91 -5.29
N VAL A 14 -13.48 28.89 -4.81
CA VAL A 14 -12.01 28.88 -4.97
C VAL A 14 -11.34 27.87 -4.03
N GLY A 15 -11.91 27.62 -2.85
CA GLY A 15 -11.43 26.60 -1.92
C GLY A 15 -11.57 25.16 -2.45
N GLN A 16 -12.65 24.85 -3.18
CA GLN A 16 -12.85 23.53 -3.78
C GLN A 16 -11.97 23.30 -5.02
N ALA A 17 -11.70 24.35 -5.82
CA ALA A 17 -10.84 24.23 -7.00
C ALA A 17 -9.34 24.11 -6.67
N ALA A 18 -8.88 24.71 -5.56
CA ALA A 18 -7.49 24.59 -5.12
C ALA A 18 -7.19 23.23 -4.46
N ALA A 19 -8.16 22.65 -3.73
CA ALA A 19 -8.05 21.29 -3.21
C ALA A 19 -8.05 20.24 -4.34
N ALA A 20 -8.80 20.46 -5.42
CA ALA A 20 -8.83 19.54 -6.55
C ALA A 20 -7.49 19.42 -7.31
N ASN A 21 -6.59 20.41 -7.28
CA ASN A 21 -5.36 20.34 -8.09
C ASN A 21 -4.15 19.72 -7.37
N HIS A 22 -4.13 19.72 -6.04
CA HIS A 22 -3.04 19.12 -5.26
C HIS A 22 -3.35 17.70 -4.77
N HIS A 23 -4.63 17.36 -4.57
CA HIS A 23 -5.03 16.09 -3.98
C HIS A 23 -5.34 14.97 -5.00
N ASN A 24 -5.09 15.23 -6.29
CA ASN A 24 -5.56 14.40 -7.40
C ASN A 24 -4.63 13.25 -7.83
N ARG A 25 -3.62 12.87 -7.02
CA ARG A 25 -2.50 12.07 -7.55
C ARG A 25 -2.28 10.68 -6.94
N HIS A 26 -2.63 10.41 -5.68
CA HIS A 26 -2.53 9.03 -5.18
C HIS A 26 -3.62 8.15 -5.79
N ALA A 27 -4.81 8.69 -5.94
CA ALA A 27 -5.91 8.07 -6.64
C ALA A 27 -5.70 7.90 -8.16
N SER A 28 -4.66 8.54 -8.73
CA SER A 28 -4.19 8.20 -10.07
C SER A 28 -3.58 6.79 -10.13
N PHE A 29 -3.09 6.23 -9.02
CA PHE A 29 -2.49 4.89 -8.92
C PHE A 29 -3.47 3.79 -9.31
N HIS A 30 -4.60 3.76 -8.62
CA HIS A 30 -5.63 2.75 -8.80
C HIS A 30 -6.40 2.91 -10.11
N ALA A 31 -6.81 4.14 -10.46
CA ALA A 31 -7.52 4.45 -11.71
C ALA A 31 -6.72 4.06 -12.96
N ARG A 32 -5.39 4.21 -12.89
CA ARG A 32 -4.52 3.97 -14.03
C ARG A 32 -4.06 2.51 -14.14
N ARG A 33 -3.85 1.78 -13.02
CA ARG A 33 -3.69 0.32 -13.09
C ARG A 33 -4.94 -0.39 -13.66
N GLN A 34 -6.13 0.16 -13.45
CA GLN A 34 -7.34 -0.33 -14.15
C GLN A 34 -7.28 -0.11 -15.66
N ALA A 35 -6.64 0.97 -16.13
CA ALA A 35 -6.44 1.20 -17.56
C ALA A 35 -5.49 0.14 -18.16
N ASP A 36 -4.48 -0.29 -17.40
CA ASP A 36 -3.58 -1.35 -17.84
C ASP A 36 -4.20 -2.75 -17.78
N ALA A 37 -5.01 -3.06 -16.76
CA ALA A 37 -5.80 -4.30 -16.72
C ALA A 37 -6.79 -4.39 -17.91
N LYS A 38 -7.37 -3.25 -18.32
CA LYS A 38 -8.22 -3.16 -19.52
C LYS A 38 -7.42 -3.27 -20.82
N ARG A 39 -6.15 -2.87 -20.84
CA ARG A 39 -5.25 -3.03 -22.01
C ARG A 39 -4.73 -4.46 -22.12
N SER A 40 -4.44 -5.13 -21.01
CA SER A 40 -3.80 -6.46 -20.98
C SER A 40 -4.76 -7.63 -21.18
N ALA A 41 -6.07 -7.46 -20.94
CA ALA A 41 -7.01 -8.58 -20.96
C ALA A 41 -7.69 -8.89 -22.31
N ALA A 42 -7.64 -8.01 -23.32
CA ALA A 42 -8.39 -8.25 -24.57
C ALA A 42 -7.90 -7.54 -25.85
N ASN A 43 -6.84 -6.73 -25.79
CA ASN A 43 -6.37 -5.99 -26.96
C ASN A 43 -5.00 -6.45 -27.40
N ASP A 44 -4.94 -7.70 -27.89
CA ASP A 44 -3.87 -8.05 -28.82
C ASP A 44 -4.08 -7.14 -30.03
N VAL A 45 -3.23 -6.11 -30.17
CA VAL A 45 -3.33 -5.18 -31.30
C VAL A 45 -3.24 -6.03 -32.56
N ASN A 46 -4.34 -6.15 -33.28
CA ASN A 46 -4.34 -6.87 -34.54
C ASN A 46 -3.58 -6.02 -35.56
N TRP A 47 -2.26 -6.14 -35.56
CA TRP A 47 -1.38 -5.45 -36.50
C TRP A 47 -1.68 -5.81 -37.95
N LYS A 48 -2.42 -6.90 -38.21
CA LYS A 48 -2.92 -7.25 -39.56
C LYS A 48 -4.18 -6.48 -39.96
N ALA A 49 -4.89 -5.86 -39.01
CA ALA A 49 -6.03 -4.97 -39.26
C ALA A 49 -5.60 -3.49 -39.39
N VAL A 50 -4.37 -3.16 -39.02
CA VAL A 50 -3.76 -1.84 -39.29
C VAL A 50 -3.28 -1.83 -40.74
N ALA A 51 -4.21 -1.61 -41.67
CA ALA A 51 -3.86 -1.27 -43.04
C ALA A 51 -3.60 0.24 -43.12
N TYR A 52 -2.37 0.64 -43.40
CA TYR A 52 -2.09 2.02 -43.79
C TYR A 52 -2.51 2.18 -45.25
N ASP A 53 -3.51 3.03 -45.49
CA ASP A 53 -3.83 3.47 -46.85
C ASP A 53 -2.75 4.47 -47.29
N LEU A 54 -1.82 3.98 -48.09
CA LEU A 54 -0.70 4.75 -48.64
C LEU A 54 -0.97 5.18 -50.09
N ASN A 55 -2.20 5.02 -50.59
CA ASN A 55 -2.54 5.35 -51.97
C ASN A 55 -2.51 6.87 -52.24
N ASP A 56 -2.69 7.69 -51.20
CA ASP A 56 -2.59 9.15 -51.27
C ASP A 56 -1.17 9.67 -50.96
N VAL A 57 -0.21 8.78 -50.72
CA VAL A 57 1.19 9.18 -50.54
C VAL A 57 1.83 9.36 -51.90
N ASP A 58 2.07 10.61 -52.26
CA ASP A 58 2.89 10.98 -53.41
C ASP A 58 4.37 10.73 -53.07
N TRP A 59 4.84 9.51 -53.34
CA TRP A 59 6.18 9.04 -53.01
C TRP A 59 7.30 9.86 -53.69
N ASP A 60 6.99 10.54 -54.80
CA ASP A 60 7.93 11.40 -55.52
C ASP A 60 8.12 12.76 -54.81
N LYS A 61 7.19 13.15 -53.94
CA LYS A 61 7.30 14.35 -53.08
C LYS A 61 7.90 14.05 -51.71
N VAL A 62 8.16 12.78 -51.38
CA VAL A 62 8.82 12.40 -50.13
C VAL A 62 10.29 12.79 -50.23
N ASN A 63 10.71 13.77 -49.43
CA ASN A 63 12.10 14.20 -49.37
C ASN A 63 12.93 13.20 -48.55
N TRP A 64 13.36 12.11 -49.20
CA TRP A 64 14.19 11.08 -48.58
C TRP A 64 15.52 11.62 -48.02
N SER A 65 16.03 12.71 -48.59
CA SER A 65 17.30 13.30 -48.13
C SER A 65 17.21 13.92 -46.73
N SER A 66 16.04 14.41 -46.28
CA SER A 66 15.88 14.92 -44.92
C SER A 66 15.76 13.81 -43.87
N VAL A 67 15.36 12.60 -44.27
CA VAL A 67 15.21 11.45 -43.38
C VAL A 67 16.57 10.86 -43.01
N PHE A 68 17.52 10.84 -43.95
CA PHE A 68 18.84 10.26 -43.74
C PHE A 68 19.96 11.28 -43.43
N ASN A 69 19.70 12.59 -43.60
CA ASN A 69 20.68 13.65 -43.29
C ASN A 69 20.45 14.34 -41.94
N SER A 70 19.76 13.69 -40.98
CA SER A 70 19.82 14.19 -39.60
C SER A 70 21.26 14.01 -39.09
N PRO A 71 21.99 15.08 -38.75
CA PRO A 71 23.35 14.94 -38.24
C PRO A 71 23.29 14.11 -36.97
N ALA A 72 24.08 13.02 -36.93
CA ALA A 72 24.31 12.29 -35.70
C ALA A 72 24.77 13.28 -34.63
N PRO A 73 24.15 13.33 -33.44
CA PRO A 73 24.58 14.24 -32.39
C PRO A 73 26.05 13.98 -32.11
N THR A 74 26.88 14.99 -32.36
CA THR A 74 28.30 14.94 -32.01
C THR A 74 28.39 14.77 -30.49
N PRO A 75 29.11 13.75 -29.98
CA PRO A 75 29.31 13.60 -28.55
C PRO A 75 29.90 14.90 -28.01
N ALA A 76 29.20 15.53 -27.07
CA ALA A 76 29.72 16.69 -26.37
C ALA A 76 31.04 16.28 -25.70
N ALA A 77 32.12 16.98 -26.03
CA ALA A 77 33.42 16.75 -25.42
C ALA A 77 33.30 16.85 -23.90
N GLN A 78 33.65 15.77 -23.20
CA GLN A 78 33.81 15.77 -21.76
C GLN A 78 34.81 16.87 -21.38
N VAL A 79 34.33 17.84 -20.61
CA VAL A 79 35.17 18.86 -20.00
C VAL A 79 36.12 18.14 -19.05
N THR A 80 37.40 18.13 -19.39
CA THR A 80 38.46 17.62 -18.52
C THR A 80 38.54 18.56 -17.32
N PRO A 81 38.41 18.06 -16.07
CA PRO A 81 38.57 18.92 -14.91
C PRO A 81 40.00 19.46 -14.87
N THR A 82 40.13 20.78 -14.97
CA THR A 82 41.38 21.49 -14.73
C THR A 82 41.82 21.22 -13.28
N VAL A 83 42.96 20.54 -13.14
CA VAL A 83 43.65 20.35 -11.88
C VAL A 83 44.05 21.74 -11.37
N ALA A 84 43.42 22.17 -10.27
CA ALA A 84 43.87 23.32 -9.51
C ALA A 84 45.20 22.98 -8.81
N ALA A 85 46.13 23.93 -8.87
CA ALA A 85 47.43 23.87 -8.22
C ALA A 85 47.30 23.67 -6.69
N PRO A 86 48.32 23.07 -6.04
CA PRO A 86 48.27 22.78 -4.61
C PRO A 86 48.31 24.08 -3.81
N VAL A 87 47.30 24.28 -2.95
CA VAL A 87 47.32 25.32 -1.92
C VAL A 87 48.12 24.78 -0.75
N GLU A 88 49.18 25.51 -0.37
CA GLU A 88 49.99 25.25 0.81
C GLU A 88 49.13 25.24 2.07
N GLU A 89 49.17 24.11 2.78
CA GLU A 89 48.50 23.89 4.05
C GLU A 89 49.32 24.58 5.16
N LYS A 90 48.86 25.74 5.63
CA LYS A 90 49.32 26.34 6.88
C LYS A 90 48.82 25.50 8.05
N THR A 91 49.76 24.85 8.73
CA THR A 91 49.59 24.16 10.00
C THR A 91 49.01 25.10 11.06
N SER A 92 47.77 24.80 11.50
CA SER A 92 47.17 25.41 12.68
C SER A 92 47.14 24.41 13.83
N ALA A 93 47.42 24.93 15.02
CA ALA A 93 47.75 24.20 16.22
C ALA A 93 46.65 23.25 16.72
N LYS A 94 47.13 22.11 17.23
CA LYS A 94 46.43 21.06 17.98
C LYS A 94 45.75 21.63 19.22
N ALA A 95 44.41 21.64 19.23
CA ALA A 95 43.62 21.79 20.45
C ALA A 95 43.32 20.41 21.05
N GLU A 96 43.60 20.28 22.34
CA GLU A 96 43.47 19.09 23.17
C GLU A 96 42.03 18.97 23.71
N PRO A 97 41.34 17.83 23.57
CA PRO A 97 40.07 17.63 24.26
C PRO A 97 40.30 17.12 25.68
N THR A 98 39.93 17.94 26.66
CA THR A 98 39.78 17.53 28.06
C THR A 98 38.59 16.58 28.20
N SER A 99 38.87 15.30 28.39
CA SER A 99 37.89 14.30 28.82
C SER A 99 37.87 14.24 30.35
N SER A 100 36.75 14.59 30.96
CA SER A 100 36.42 14.28 32.36
C SER A 100 35.15 13.46 32.37
N ALA A 101 35.31 12.14 32.48
CA ALA A 101 34.23 11.21 32.77
C ALA A 101 34.57 10.46 34.06
N ALA A 102 33.72 10.64 35.07
CA ALA A 102 33.83 9.97 36.36
C ALA A 102 33.55 8.47 36.23
N ALA A 103 34.42 7.66 36.82
CA ALA A 103 34.28 6.22 36.91
C ALA A 103 33.20 5.82 37.93
N VAL A 104 32.23 5.00 37.51
CA VAL A 104 31.39 4.21 38.41
C VAL A 104 31.79 2.74 38.26
N LYS A 105 32.37 2.18 39.31
CA LYS A 105 32.62 0.75 39.48
C LYS A 105 31.28 0.05 39.71
N ILE A 106 30.96 -0.98 38.93
CA ILE A 106 29.97 -1.99 39.30
C ILE A 106 30.72 -3.27 39.61
N GLN A 107 30.55 -3.73 40.85
CA GLN A 107 31.05 -5.00 41.36
C GLN A 107 30.19 -6.16 40.85
N GLU A 108 30.90 -7.19 40.42
CA GLU A 108 30.42 -8.52 40.08
C GLU A 108 29.93 -9.24 41.35
N ILE A 109 28.72 -9.79 41.35
CA ILE A 109 28.26 -10.73 42.37
C ILE A 109 27.82 -12.01 41.66
N GLN A 110 28.65 -13.05 41.82
CA GLN A 110 28.27 -14.43 41.59
C GLN A 110 27.25 -14.87 42.65
N THR A 111 26.21 -15.59 42.25
CA THR A 111 25.56 -16.54 43.15
C THR A 111 25.04 -17.74 42.38
N SER A 112 25.58 -18.89 42.76
CA SER A 112 25.19 -20.24 42.34
C SER A 112 24.08 -20.74 43.26
N ALA A 113 23.05 -21.38 42.70
CA ALA A 113 22.25 -22.37 43.41
C ALA A 113 21.56 -23.35 42.44
N ALA A 114 21.54 -24.61 42.88
CA ALA A 114 21.27 -25.86 42.18
C ALA A 114 19.77 -26.15 41.90
N PRO A 115 19.45 -27.17 41.08
CA PRO A 115 18.09 -27.48 40.66
C PRO A 115 17.38 -28.41 41.67
N SER A 116 16.10 -28.14 41.93
CA SER A 116 15.25 -28.99 42.78
C SER A 116 14.22 -29.76 41.96
N LYS A 117 14.05 -31.03 42.34
CA LYS A 117 13.23 -32.06 41.71
C LYS A 117 11.79 -32.09 42.27
N THR A 118 10.85 -32.40 41.37
CA THR A 118 9.63 -33.23 41.52
C THR A 118 8.55 -32.87 42.55
N ALA A 119 7.33 -32.64 42.06
CA ALA A 119 6.12 -33.31 42.57
C ALA A 119 5.04 -33.40 41.47
N ALA A 120 4.57 -34.61 41.23
CA ALA A 120 3.44 -34.93 40.37
C ALA A 120 2.11 -34.62 41.08
N ALA A 121 1.10 -34.19 40.34
CA ALA A 121 -0.30 -34.24 40.76
C ALA A 121 -1.14 -34.84 39.64
N SER A 122 -1.96 -35.80 40.04
CA SER A 122 -2.78 -36.70 39.25
C SER A 122 -4.22 -36.21 39.18
N SER A 123 -4.87 -36.51 38.05
CA SER A 123 -6.29 -36.83 37.89
C SER A 123 -7.35 -35.77 38.23
N ALA A 124 -8.10 -35.33 37.21
CA ALA A 124 -9.47 -35.82 36.99
C ALA A 124 -10.05 -35.22 35.70
N ALA A 125 -10.36 -36.09 34.75
CA ALA A 125 -11.25 -35.79 33.64
C ALA A 125 -12.71 -35.84 34.12
N PRO A 126 -13.59 -34.94 33.69
CA PRO A 126 -15.02 -35.21 33.64
C PRO A 126 -15.34 -35.84 32.28
N ALA A 127 -15.76 -37.10 32.32
CA ALA A 127 -16.56 -37.70 31.26
C ALA A 127 -18.01 -37.16 31.32
N THR A 128 -18.79 -37.54 30.30
CA THR A 128 -20.23 -37.35 30.09
C THR A 128 -20.63 -35.93 29.61
N THR A 129 -21.37 -35.74 28.51
CA THR A 129 -22.43 -36.59 27.96
C THR A 129 -22.63 -36.32 26.47
N SER A 130 -22.56 -37.36 25.65
CA SER A 130 -23.13 -37.34 24.29
C SER A 130 -24.64 -37.20 24.41
N SER A 131 -25.18 -36.05 24.01
CA SER A 131 -26.59 -35.92 23.65
C SER A 131 -26.67 -35.40 22.22
N SER A 132 -26.90 -36.37 21.34
CA SER A 132 -27.38 -36.17 19.98
C SER A 132 -28.61 -35.25 19.98
N SER A 133 -28.44 -34.04 19.45
CA SER A 133 -29.55 -33.16 19.08
C SER A 133 -29.19 -32.50 17.76
N SER A 134 -29.79 -33.03 16.69
CA SER A 134 -30.25 -32.30 15.49
C SER A 134 -29.45 -31.07 15.04
N ASN A 135 -28.73 -31.27 13.93
CA ASN A 135 -28.37 -30.29 12.91
C ASN A 135 -29.13 -28.95 12.99
N ASP A 136 -28.53 -27.95 13.63
CA ASP A 136 -28.85 -26.56 13.39
C ASP A 136 -27.64 -25.87 12.76
N LEU A 137 -27.49 -26.07 11.44
CA LEU A 137 -26.52 -25.34 10.63
C LEU A 137 -26.86 -23.85 10.54
N GLY A 138 -28.07 -23.42 10.91
CA GLY A 138 -28.50 -22.02 10.85
C GLY A 138 -27.82 -21.17 11.93
N ASP A 139 -27.67 -21.71 13.14
CA ASP A 139 -27.15 -20.97 14.30
C ASP A 139 -25.64 -20.71 14.19
N LEU A 140 -24.88 -21.69 13.69
CA LEU A 140 -23.44 -21.54 13.41
C LEU A 140 -23.13 -20.52 12.31
N ILE A 141 -24.02 -20.36 11.33
CA ILE A 141 -23.85 -19.37 10.25
C ILE A 141 -24.22 -17.97 10.74
N GLY A 142 -25.19 -17.85 11.65
CA GLY A 142 -25.58 -16.59 12.28
C GLY A 142 -24.50 -16.04 13.23
N ASP A 143 -23.86 -16.92 14.00
CA ASP A 143 -22.80 -16.58 14.95
C ASP A 143 -21.55 -16.03 14.23
N VAL A 144 -21.10 -16.73 13.18
CA VAL A 144 -19.94 -16.31 12.37
C VAL A 144 -20.16 -14.97 11.65
N VAL A 145 -21.39 -14.66 11.22
CA VAL A 145 -21.70 -13.37 10.59
C VAL A 145 -21.77 -12.24 11.61
N SER A 146 -22.27 -12.52 12.81
CA SER A 146 -22.35 -11.55 13.89
C SER A 146 -20.95 -11.17 14.40
N ASP A 147 -20.07 -12.15 14.55
CA ASP A 147 -18.66 -11.95 14.91
C ASP A 147 -17.90 -11.12 13.87
N LEU A 148 -18.18 -11.32 12.58
CA LEU A 148 -17.51 -10.62 11.49
C LEU A 148 -17.94 -9.15 11.34
N LEU A 149 -19.12 -8.80 11.84
CA LEU A 149 -19.66 -7.43 11.81
C LEU A 149 -19.49 -6.70 13.15
N GLU A 150 -18.91 -7.36 14.15
CA GLU A 150 -18.65 -6.76 15.45
C GLU A 150 -17.74 -5.53 15.31
N GLY A 151 -18.15 -4.40 15.91
CA GLY A 151 -17.42 -3.13 15.84
C GLY A 151 -17.50 -2.39 14.49
N VAL A 152 -17.92 -3.05 13.40
CA VAL A 152 -17.98 -2.45 12.05
C VAL A 152 -18.92 -1.26 12.01
N GLU A 153 -20.14 -1.41 12.51
CA GLU A 153 -21.11 -0.31 12.53
C GLU A 153 -20.61 0.92 13.29
N THR A 154 -19.94 0.69 14.43
CA THR A 154 -19.41 1.76 15.28
C THR A 154 -18.33 2.54 14.55
N ILE A 155 -17.37 1.85 13.92
CA ILE A 155 -16.31 2.50 13.14
C ILE A 155 -16.89 3.22 11.91
N VAL A 156 -17.79 2.58 11.15
CA VAL A 156 -18.42 3.18 9.96
C VAL A 156 -19.12 4.49 10.34
N LYS A 157 -19.93 4.49 11.39
CA LYS A 157 -20.64 5.68 11.88
C LYS A 157 -19.66 6.75 12.40
N SER A 158 -18.65 6.36 13.18
CA SER A 158 -17.67 7.28 13.77
C SER A 158 -16.81 7.98 12.72
N LEU A 159 -16.42 7.26 11.67
CA LEU A 159 -15.58 7.81 10.60
C LEU A 159 -16.37 8.58 9.54
N GLY A 160 -17.70 8.44 9.50
CA GLY A 160 -18.52 8.99 8.42
C GLY A 160 -18.32 8.24 7.09
N ILE A 161 -18.04 6.93 7.16
CA ILE A 161 -18.02 6.05 6.00
C ILE A 161 -19.46 5.85 5.52
N VAL A 162 -19.67 5.86 4.20
CA VAL A 162 -21.02 5.92 3.60
C VAL A 162 -21.87 4.69 3.96
N SER A 163 -21.23 3.53 4.07
CA SER A 163 -21.90 2.27 4.41
C SER A 163 -20.91 1.20 4.84
N ILE A 164 -21.44 0.15 5.48
CA ILE A 164 -20.76 -1.14 5.62
C ILE A 164 -20.40 -1.66 4.22
N GLY A 165 -19.27 -2.36 4.12
CA GLY A 165 -18.83 -2.99 2.89
C GLY A 165 -19.79 -4.07 2.40
N LYS A 166 -19.71 -4.40 1.12
CA LYS A 166 -20.61 -5.39 0.50
C LYS A 166 -20.48 -6.76 1.17
N ASN A 167 -19.26 -7.14 1.54
CA ASN A 167 -18.95 -8.39 2.23
C ASN A 167 -19.51 -9.62 1.49
N ASP A 168 -19.46 -9.60 0.15
CA ASP A 168 -19.83 -10.74 -0.67
C ASP A 168 -19.01 -11.96 -0.21
N LYS A 169 -19.63 -13.15 -0.20
CA LYS A 169 -19.00 -14.40 0.26
C LYS A 169 -18.65 -15.36 -0.88
N SER A 170 -18.70 -14.85 -2.09
CA SER A 170 -18.44 -15.60 -3.32
C SER A 170 -17.88 -14.65 -4.37
N ASN A 171 -17.22 -15.23 -5.37
CA ASN A 171 -16.60 -14.49 -6.45
C ASN A 171 -17.55 -13.47 -7.11
N ASN A 172 -17.23 -12.19 -6.96
CA ASN A 172 -17.95 -11.05 -7.52
C ASN A 172 -17.13 -10.33 -8.62
N GLY A 173 -16.05 -10.95 -9.10
CA GLY A 173 -15.11 -10.35 -10.07
C GLY A 173 -14.25 -9.23 -9.48
N GLY A 174 -14.23 -9.06 -8.15
CA GLY A 174 -13.48 -8.01 -7.46
C GLY A 174 -12.82 -8.52 -6.18
N ILE A 175 -13.45 -8.28 -5.03
CA ILE A 175 -12.94 -8.65 -3.70
C ILE A 175 -14.11 -9.25 -2.93
N TRP A 176 -13.91 -10.41 -2.30
CA TRP A 176 -14.94 -11.09 -1.51
C TRP A 176 -14.32 -11.84 -0.33
N ILE A 177 -15.13 -12.15 0.67
CA ILE A 177 -14.72 -12.91 1.85
C ILE A 177 -14.73 -14.38 1.50
N GLY A 178 -13.62 -15.07 1.77
CA GLY A 178 -13.46 -16.49 1.44
C GLY A 178 -12.05 -16.81 0.96
N ASP A 179 -11.78 -18.09 0.77
CA ASP A 179 -10.49 -18.65 0.40
C ASP A 179 -10.52 -19.42 -0.93
N ASP A 180 -11.58 -19.27 -1.72
CA ASP A 180 -11.87 -19.97 -2.97
C ASP A 180 -11.16 -19.37 -4.20
N SER A 181 -10.47 -18.23 -4.07
CA SER A 181 -9.59 -17.70 -5.12
C SER A 181 -8.18 -18.30 -5.07
N ASP A 182 -7.55 -18.43 -6.24
CA ASP A 182 -6.10 -18.64 -6.38
C ASP A 182 -5.29 -17.45 -5.82
N TRP A 183 -5.94 -16.30 -5.65
CA TRP A 183 -5.35 -15.04 -5.20
C TRP A 183 -6.05 -14.54 -3.94
N LYS A 184 -5.38 -14.63 -2.80
CA LYS A 184 -5.99 -14.31 -1.51
C LYS A 184 -5.01 -13.70 -0.52
N ALA A 185 -5.56 -13.00 0.47
CA ALA A 185 -4.81 -12.51 1.61
C ALA A 185 -5.44 -13.00 2.92
N GLU A 186 -4.60 -13.50 3.83
CA GLU A 186 -4.97 -13.77 5.22
C GLU A 186 -4.61 -12.54 6.05
N PHE A 187 -5.61 -11.80 6.50
CA PHE A 187 -5.43 -10.64 7.38
C PHE A 187 -5.46 -11.08 8.83
N THR A 188 -4.48 -10.64 9.62
CA THR A 188 -4.38 -10.89 11.06
C THR A 188 -4.30 -9.55 11.82
N ASN A 189 -5.16 -9.38 12.82
CA ASN A 189 -5.06 -8.25 13.75
C ASN A 189 -4.09 -8.60 14.88
N ASP A 190 -2.82 -8.19 14.78
CA ASP A 190 -1.81 -8.37 15.83
C ASP A 190 -1.81 -7.20 16.84
N ALA A 191 -2.68 -6.20 16.67
CA ALA A 191 -2.85 -5.12 17.64
C ALA A 191 -3.42 -5.66 18.95
N ASN A 192 -3.23 -4.92 20.04
CA ASN A 192 -3.86 -5.19 21.34
C ASN A 192 -5.26 -4.57 21.49
N GLU A 193 -5.89 -4.20 20.38
CA GLU A 193 -7.23 -3.61 20.31
C GLU A 193 -7.96 -4.13 19.06
N ASP A 194 -9.29 -4.06 19.08
CA ASP A 194 -10.12 -4.51 17.97
C ASP A 194 -10.03 -3.54 16.78
N ALA A 195 -10.12 -4.09 15.58
CA ALA A 195 -10.01 -3.35 14.33
C ALA A 195 -11.10 -3.74 13.36
N VAL A 196 -11.31 -2.90 12.35
CA VAL A 196 -12.09 -3.24 11.16
C VAL A 196 -11.16 -3.15 9.96
N ILE A 197 -10.99 -4.25 9.23
CA ILE A 197 -10.29 -4.20 7.94
C ILE A 197 -11.25 -3.72 6.87
N PHE A 198 -10.90 -2.65 6.18
CA PHE A 198 -11.60 -2.18 4.99
C PHE A 198 -10.78 -2.52 3.76
N CYS A 199 -11.42 -3.10 2.75
CA CYS A 199 -10.82 -3.28 1.43
C CYS A 199 -11.69 -2.65 0.36
N TRP A 200 -11.03 -2.00 -0.60
CA TRP A 200 -11.67 -1.40 -1.77
C TRP A 200 -10.86 -1.77 -3.00
N LYS A 201 -11.56 -1.94 -4.11
CA LYS A 201 -10.93 -1.99 -5.41
C LYS A 201 -10.79 -0.58 -5.96
N ALA A 202 -9.86 -0.41 -6.89
CA ALA A 202 -9.83 0.77 -7.73
C ALA A 202 -11.21 1.03 -8.34
N ASP A 203 -11.63 2.30 -8.38
CA ASP A 203 -12.78 2.73 -9.16
C ASP A 203 -12.58 4.20 -9.53
N GLY A 204 -11.77 4.39 -10.57
CA GLY A 204 -11.28 5.72 -10.91
C GLY A 204 -10.59 6.41 -9.73
N PHE A 205 -10.71 7.73 -9.71
CA PHE A 205 -10.04 8.59 -8.73
C PHE A 205 -10.66 8.50 -7.33
N SER A 206 -11.95 8.23 -7.20
CA SER A 206 -12.63 8.26 -5.91
C SER A 206 -12.70 6.91 -5.21
N GLY A 207 -12.32 5.80 -5.83
CA GLY A 207 -12.57 4.44 -5.32
C GLY A 207 -12.11 4.17 -3.87
N MET A 208 -11.10 4.90 -3.38
CA MET A 208 -10.61 4.81 -1.99
C MET A 208 -11.34 5.71 -0.98
N SER A 209 -12.18 6.64 -1.45
CA SER A 209 -12.93 7.60 -0.64
C SER A 209 -14.14 6.93 -0.01
N LEU A 210 -13.95 6.33 1.15
CA LEU A 210 -14.97 5.53 1.87
C LEU A 210 -16.15 6.38 2.39
N ASN A 211 -16.00 7.69 2.48
CA ASN A 211 -17.10 8.62 2.80
C ASN A 211 -18.11 8.78 1.67
N VAL A 212 -17.80 8.35 0.45
CA VAL A 212 -18.70 8.45 -0.71
C VAL A 212 -18.85 7.13 -1.47
N ASN A 213 -17.89 6.21 -1.35
CA ASN A 213 -17.92 4.91 -2.00
C ASN A 213 -18.04 3.79 -0.98
N GLN A 214 -18.94 2.85 -1.26
CA GLN A 214 -19.09 1.64 -0.46
C GLN A 214 -17.85 0.74 -0.66
N PRO A 215 -17.12 0.37 0.41
CA PRO A 215 -16.01 -0.58 0.29
C PRO A 215 -16.51 -1.96 -0.13
N GLU A 216 -15.63 -2.78 -0.69
CA GLU A 216 -15.98 -4.17 -1.01
C GLU A 216 -16.05 -5.00 0.27
N ILE A 217 -15.11 -4.76 1.21
CA ILE A 217 -15.00 -5.48 2.48
C ILE A 217 -14.99 -4.49 3.63
N SER A 218 -15.74 -4.80 4.69
CA SER A 218 -15.59 -4.25 6.03
C SER A 218 -15.81 -5.37 7.06
N VAL A 219 -14.73 -5.83 7.67
CA VAL A 219 -14.74 -7.00 8.57
C VAL A 219 -14.13 -6.61 9.90
N GLY A 220 -14.88 -6.82 10.99
CA GLY A 220 -14.39 -6.72 12.35
C GLY A 220 -13.42 -7.85 12.67
N LEU A 221 -12.31 -7.52 13.32
CA LEU A 221 -11.29 -8.45 13.78
C LEU A 221 -10.90 -8.07 15.20
N LYS A 222 -11.20 -8.96 16.15
CA LYS A 222 -10.68 -8.86 17.51
C LYS A 222 -9.16 -9.00 17.50
N SER A 223 -8.51 -8.53 18.56
CA SER A 223 -7.08 -8.79 18.77
C SER A 223 -6.76 -10.29 18.64
N GLY A 224 -5.79 -10.64 17.81
CA GLY A 224 -5.37 -12.01 17.48
C GLY A 224 -6.25 -12.74 16.45
N GLN A 225 -7.37 -12.14 16.01
CA GLN A 225 -8.28 -12.76 15.04
C GLN A 225 -7.75 -12.63 13.61
N LYS A 226 -8.22 -13.54 12.76
CA LYS A 226 -7.89 -13.58 11.34
C LYS A 226 -9.14 -13.65 10.46
N THR A 227 -8.99 -13.17 9.23
CA THR A 227 -9.95 -13.42 8.14
C THR A 227 -9.20 -13.66 6.83
N VAL A 228 -9.83 -14.37 5.90
CA VAL A 228 -9.30 -14.56 4.55
C VAL A 228 -10.19 -13.82 3.57
N VAL A 229 -9.54 -13.01 2.74
CA VAL A 229 -10.18 -12.25 1.68
C VAL A 229 -9.62 -12.73 0.35
N SER A 230 -10.51 -13.08 -0.56
CA SER A 230 -10.21 -13.47 -1.93
C SER A 230 -10.32 -12.28 -2.87
N PHE A 231 -9.46 -12.29 -3.89
CA PHE A 231 -9.34 -11.23 -4.88
C PHE A 231 -9.42 -11.82 -6.29
N ALA A 232 -10.04 -11.07 -7.19
CA ALA A 232 -9.95 -11.34 -8.62
C ALA A 232 -8.56 -10.96 -9.15
N ALA A 233 -8.05 -11.74 -10.09
CA ALA A 233 -6.81 -11.44 -10.77
C ALA A 233 -6.89 -10.10 -11.53
N ASN A 234 -5.78 -9.37 -11.57
CA ASN A 234 -5.60 -8.12 -12.29
C ASN A 234 -6.57 -6.99 -11.87
N VAL A 235 -7.18 -7.09 -10.68
CA VAL A 235 -7.97 -6.01 -10.08
C VAL A 235 -7.08 -5.28 -9.07
N PRO A 236 -6.72 -4.01 -9.33
CA PRO A 236 -5.99 -3.21 -8.35
C PRO A 236 -6.90 -2.93 -7.16
N ALA A 237 -6.37 -3.11 -5.96
CA ALA A 237 -7.08 -2.96 -4.70
C ALA A 237 -6.14 -2.42 -3.62
N ALA A 238 -6.74 -1.96 -2.53
CA ALA A 238 -6.02 -1.72 -1.30
C ALA A 238 -6.90 -2.10 -0.11
N CYS A 239 -6.25 -2.41 1.00
CA CYS A 239 -6.90 -2.60 2.28
C CYS A 239 -6.17 -1.79 3.35
N ALA A 240 -6.90 -1.31 4.35
CA ALA A 240 -6.29 -0.69 5.52
C ALA A 240 -7.12 -0.98 6.78
N PRO A 241 -6.45 -1.21 7.93
CA PRO A 241 -7.13 -1.39 9.19
C PRO A 241 -7.63 -0.03 9.70
N ALA A 242 -8.83 -0.02 10.28
CA ALA A 242 -9.38 1.09 11.02
C ALA A 242 -9.59 0.69 12.47
N PHE A 243 -9.12 1.55 13.36
CA PHE A 243 -9.26 1.44 14.81
C PHE A 243 -10.18 2.55 15.32
N SER A 244 -10.58 2.47 16.59
CA SER A 244 -11.37 3.51 17.25
C SER A 244 -10.76 4.93 17.15
N SER A 245 -9.43 5.01 17.09
CA SER A 245 -8.66 6.26 16.98
C SER A 245 -8.40 6.72 15.54
N THR A 246 -8.78 5.92 14.54
CA THR A 246 -8.56 6.23 13.13
C THR A 246 -9.40 7.43 12.70
N LYS A 247 -8.95 8.11 11.66
CA LYS A 247 -9.66 9.22 11.00
C LYS A 247 -9.71 8.98 9.51
N LEU A 248 -10.57 9.70 8.81
CA LEU A 248 -10.47 9.81 7.37
C LEU A 248 -9.47 10.91 7.01
N ALA A 249 -8.67 10.65 5.98
CA ALA A 249 -7.87 11.67 5.33
C ALA A 249 -8.81 12.66 4.61
N ASN A 250 -8.27 13.83 4.21
CA ASN A 250 -9.09 14.88 3.58
C ASN A 250 -9.80 14.45 2.29
N PHE A 251 -9.24 13.45 1.59
CA PHE A 251 -9.86 12.87 0.38
C PHE A 251 -10.90 11.77 0.68
N GLY A 252 -11.15 11.45 1.97
CA GLY A 252 -12.19 10.53 2.40
C GLY A 252 -11.79 9.07 2.53
N GLY A 253 -10.54 8.70 2.24
CA GLY A 253 -10.00 7.37 2.56
C GLY A 253 -9.47 7.29 3.99
N LEU A 254 -9.07 6.11 4.44
CA LEU A 254 -8.53 5.90 5.78
C LEU A 254 -7.17 6.60 5.94
N ASP A 255 -7.03 7.45 6.95
CA ASP A 255 -5.76 8.12 7.31
C ASP A 255 -4.80 7.16 8.02
N GLN A 256 -4.35 6.14 7.29
CA GLN A 256 -3.56 5.02 7.80
C GLN A 256 -2.53 4.55 6.77
N THR A 257 -1.62 3.69 7.21
CA THR A 257 -0.83 2.86 6.29
C THR A 257 -1.77 1.92 5.53
N TRP A 258 -1.54 1.77 4.24
CA TRP A 258 -2.33 0.89 3.38
C TRP A 258 -1.52 -0.32 2.96
N TRP A 259 -2.20 -1.43 2.72
CA TRP A 259 -1.68 -2.56 1.98
C TRP A 259 -2.28 -2.50 0.57
N GLU A 260 -1.46 -2.21 -0.43
CA GLU A 260 -1.88 -2.09 -1.81
C GLU A 260 -1.56 -3.38 -2.56
N VAL A 261 -2.43 -3.78 -3.48
CA VAL A 261 -2.26 -5.04 -4.20
C VAL A 261 -2.84 -4.99 -5.61
N THR A 262 -2.22 -5.73 -6.51
CA THR A 262 -2.82 -6.18 -7.76
C THR A 262 -2.38 -7.61 -7.95
N PHE A 263 -3.26 -8.57 -7.71
CA PHE A 263 -2.93 -9.98 -7.89
C PHE A 263 -2.79 -10.35 -9.37
N GLY A 264 -1.97 -11.35 -9.67
CA GLY A 264 -1.75 -11.85 -11.03
C GLY A 264 -0.29 -12.21 -11.30
N GLN A 265 -0.01 -12.81 -12.45
CA GLN A 265 1.33 -13.26 -12.84
C GLN A 265 2.39 -12.15 -12.83
N TYR A 266 1.97 -10.92 -13.19
CA TYR A 266 2.79 -9.70 -13.16
C TYR A 266 2.33 -8.73 -12.08
N GLY A 267 1.58 -9.25 -11.12
CA GLY A 267 1.04 -8.53 -9.99
C GLY A 267 2.12 -8.17 -8.97
N ALA A 268 1.76 -7.25 -8.10
CA ALA A 268 2.57 -6.85 -6.95
C ALA A 268 1.67 -6.52 -5.76
N PHE A 269 2.20 -6.69 -4.56
CA PHE A 269 1.63 -6.14 -3.34
C PHE A 269 2.67 -5.29 -2.63
N ASP A 270 2.26 -4.36 -1.79
CA ASP A 270 3.17 -3.52 -1.03
C ASP A 270 2.47 -2.85 0.15
N VAL A 271 3.28 -2.39 1.10
CA VAL A 271 2.90 -1.50 2.18
C VAL A 271 3.14 -0.07 1.71
N SER A 272 2.15 0.78 1.92
CA SER A 272 2.15 2.17 1.47
C SER A 272 1.91 3.09 2.65
N ARG A 273 2.93 3.88 2.97
CA ARG A 273 2.91 4.90 4.02
C ARG A 273 2.59 6.29 3.46
N ASN A 274 2.24 6.36 2.17
CA ASN A 274 2.00 7.60 1.45
C ASN A 274 0.86 8.43 2.07
N VAL A 275 -0.21 7.76 2.50
CA VAL A 275 -1.37 8.43 3.10
C VAL A 275 -1.06 8.93 4.50
N ASN A 276 -0.41 8.09 5.32
CA ASN A 276 0.01 8.44 6.66
C ASN A 276 1.36 7.81 6.97
N MET A 277 2.42 8.63 6.99
CA MET A 277 3.78 8.18 7.31
C MET A 277 3.90 7.64 8.74
N LYS A 278 2.93 7.93 9.62
CA LYS A 278 2.83 7.48 11.01
C LYS A 278 1.64 6.54 11.23
N GLY A 279 1.08 5.99 10.17
CA GLY A 279 0.00 5.02 10.24
C GLY A 279 0.44 3.74 10.95
N ARG A 280 -0.54 2.88 11.19
CA ARG A 280 -0.36 1.57 11.85
C ARG A 280 0.65 0.71 11.11
N THR A 281 1.32 -0.16 11.86
CA THR A 281 2.31 -1.06 11.27
C THR A 281 1.57 -2.10 10.45
N ILE A 282 2.02 -2.31 9.21
CA ILE A 282 1.59 -3.43 8.38
C ILE A 282 2.83 -4.23 8.01
N SER A 283 2.73 -5.56 8.08
CA SER A 283 3.70 -6.49 7.52
C SER A 283 2.97 -7.47 6.61
N SER A 284 3.55 -7.74 5.44
CA SER A 284 2.96 -8.63 4.45
C SER A 284 4.02 -9.55 3.85
N LYS A 285 3.66 -10.81 3.67
CA LYS A 285 4.57 -11.84 3.16
C LYS A 285 3.87 -12.72 2.15
N GLY A 286 4.37 -12.69 0.93
CA GLY A 286 4.03 -13.63 -0.13
C GLY A 286 5.06 -14.74 -0.26
N SER A 287 4.94 -15.53 -1.32
CA SER A 287 5.80 -16.68 -1.62
C SER A 287 7.26 -16.30 -1.92
N LYS A 288 7.49 -15.12 -2.50
CA LYS A 288 8.81 -14.67 -2.97
C LYS A 288 9.36 -13.46 -2.24
N CYS A 289 8.49 -12.70 -1.58
CA CYS A 289 8.83 -11.35 -1.18
C CYS A 289 8.10 -10.96 0.12
N VAL A 290 8.71 -10.03 0.86
CA VAL A 290 8.16 -9.39 2.05
C VAL A 290 8.03 -7.90 1.78
N SER A 291 6.93 -7.32 2.24
CA SER A 291 6.72 -5.88 2.27
C SER A 291 6.20 -5.47 3.66
N ASP A 292 6.89 -4.55 4.30
CA ASP A 292 6.57 -4.07 5.65
C ASP A 292 6.80 -2.55 5.76
N MET A 293 6.97 -2.01 6.97
CA MET A 293 7.15 -0.58 7.16
C MET A 293 8.50 -0.04 6.63
N ASP A 294 9.45 -0.91 6.32
CA ASP A 294 10.81 -0.59 5.89
C ASP A 294 11.25 -1.30 4.61
N VAL A 295 10.79 -2.53 4.37
CA VAL A 295 11.12 -3.32 3.18
C VAL A 295 9.99 -3.24 2.17
N CYS A 296 10.36 -3.08 0.90
CA CYS A 296 9.47 -2.94 -0.22
C CYS A 296 8.23 -2.07 0.06
N VAL A 297 8.48 -0.80 0.38
CA VAL A 297 7.49 0.09 0.97
C VAL A 297 7.45 1.44 0.27
N PHE A 298 6.26 1.94 -0.03
CA PHE A 298 6.11 3.30 -0.52
C PHE A 298 6.17 4.30 0.64
N LYS A 299 7.07 5.28 0.53
CA LYS A 299 7.27 6.34 1.51
C LYS A 299 7.41 7.69 0.84
N CYS A 300 7.01 8.73 1.56
CA CYS A 300 7.24 10.09 1.11
C CYS A 300 8.73 10.44 1.07
N LYS A 301 9.14 11.09 -0.02
CA LYS A 301 10.48 11.64 -0.21
C LYS A 301 10.70 12.80 0.75
N LYS A 302 11.91 12.89 1.29
CA LYS A 302 12.34 14.08 2.04
C LYS A 302 12.35 15.30 1.12
N LYS A 303 11.76 16.39 1.58
CA LYS A 303 11.82 17.71 0.95
C LYS A 303 12.43 18.69 1.95
N ASN A 304 13.53 19.35 1.57
CA ASN A 304 14.27 20.27 2.45
C ASN A 304 14.66 19.65 3.80
N GLY A 305 15.07 18.38 3.80
CA GLY A 305 15.48 17.65 5.00
C GLY A 305 14.33 17.10 5.86
N VAL A 306 13.08 17.40 5.53
CA VAL A 306 11.89 16.96 6.27
C VAL A 306 11.08 15.98 5.43
N THR A 307 10.67 14.87 6.03
CA THR A 307 9.69 13.95 5.41
C THR A 307 8.29 14.48 5.73
N PRO A 308 7.44 14.75 4.73
CA PRO A 308 6.06 15.17 4.99
C PRO A 308 5.27 14.01 5.63
N ASP A 309 4.22 14.33 6.38
CA ASP A 309 3.38 13.31 7.02
C ASP A 309 2.55 12.49 6.01
N SER A 310 2.34 13.04 4.80
CA SER A 310 1.67 12.37 3.69
C SER A 310 2.17 12.91 2.33
N CYS A 311 1.94 12.15 1.27
CA CYS A 311 2.32 12.48 -0.09
C CYS A 311 1.43 11.73 -1.09
N GLU A 312 1.16 12.39 -2.21
CA GLU A 312 0.19 11.86 -3.18
C GLU A 312 0.71 11.89 -4.63
N SER A 313 1.63 12.79 -4.95
CA SER A 313 2.20 12.88 -6.30
C SER A 313 3.28 11.83 -6.51
N GLY A 314 3.35 11.25 -7.71
CA GLY A 314 4.43 10.33 -8.12
C GLY A 314 5.85 10.90 -7.95
N SER A 315 5.97 12.23 -7.94
CA SER A 315 7.22 12.95 -7.65
C SER A 315 7.60 13.01 -6.16
N ASP A 316 6.64 12.73 -5.28
CA ASP A 316 6.70 13.04 -3.85
C ASP A 316 6.92 11.80 -2.98
N TYR A 317 6.87 10.61 -3.57
CA TYR A 317 7.16 9.35 -2.91
C TYR A 317 8.18 8.53 -3.70
N ASP A 318 8.75 7.53 -3.04
CA ASP A 318 9.54 6.47 -3.68
C ASP A 318 9.18 5.10 -3.10
N LEU A 319 9.65 4.06 -3.80
CA LEU A 319 9.64 2.69 -3.31
C LEU A 319 11.00 2.38 -2.69
N PHE A 320 11.00 2.09 -1.38
CA PHE A 320 12.21 1.87 -0.61
C PHE A 320 12.47 0.39 -0.40
N ASP A 321 13.75 0.01 -0.52
CA ASP A 321 14.27 -1.34 -0.24
C ASP A 321 13.43 -2.44 -0.91
N CYS A 322 13.07 -2.21 -2.17
CA CYS A 322 12.29 -3.12 -3.00
C CYS A 322 13.07 -3.61 -4.24
N ASP A 323 14.30 -4.08 -4.04
CA ASP A 323 15.05 -4.71 -5.13
C ASP A 323 14.89 -6.24 -5.12
N ALA A 324 15.11 -6.84 -6.28
CA ALA A 324 14.95 -8.28 -6.49
C ALA A 324 15.89 -9.14 -5.66
N SER A 325 17.04 -8.60 -5.25
CA SER A 325 18.06 -9.34 -4.50
C SER A 325 17.83 -9.33 -2.99
N SER A 326 17.28 -8.25 -2.44
CA SER A 326 17.07 -8.09 -0.99
C SER A 326 15.66 -8.47 -0.54
N SER A 327 14.64 -8.07 -1.29
CA SER A 327 13.24 -8.19 -0.91
C SER A 327 12.47 -9.19 -1.76
N GLY A 328 12.99 -9.54 -2.95
CA GLY A 328 12.26 -10.31 -3.95
C GLY A 328 11.25 -9.46 -4.75
N GLY A 329 11.25 -8.14 -4.55
CA GLY A 329 10.41 -7.19 -5.27
C GLY A 329 11.10 -6.55 -6.47
N GLY A 330 10.53 -5.45 -6.94
CA GLY A 330 11.12 -4.65 -8.00
C GLY A 330 10.43 -3.31 -8.13
N GLY A 331 11.18 -2.31 -8.55
CA GLY A 331 10.69 -0.96 -8.76
C GLY A 331 11.18 -0.37 -10.07
N GLY A 332 10.51 0.68 -10.51
CA GLY A 332 10.91 1.43 -11.70
C GLY A 332 10.08 2.69 -11.89
N TYR A 333 10.48 3.51 -12.84
CA TYR A 333 9.66 4.65 -13.23
C TYR A 333 8.41 4.16 -13.96
N ASP A 334 7.27 4.44 -13.35
CA ASP A 334 5.96 4.24 -13.93
C ASP A 334 5.56 5.55 -14.64
N THR A 335 5.63 5.52 -15.97
CA THR A 335 5.26 6.65 -16.84
C THR A 335 3.81 7.05 -16.69
N VAL A 336 2.97 6.08 -16.34
CA VAL A 336 1.55 6.26 -16.14
C VAL A 336 1.33 7.02 -14.84
N MET A 337 2.10 6.77 -13.79
CA MET A 337 2.06 7.52 -12.52
C MET A 337 2.89 8.80 -12.51
N ALA A 338 3.74 8.97 -13.51
CA ALA A 338 4.81 9.95 -13.51
C ALA A 338 5.63 9.89 -12.20
N GLY A 339 5.89 8.68 -11.73
CA GLY A 339 6.48 8.41 -10.41
C GLY A 339 7.03 7.00 -10.30
N THR A 340 7.39 6.60 -9.08
CA THR A 340 7.86 5.23 -8.84
C THR A 340 6.66 4.27 -8.83
N GLY A 341 6.77 3.17 -9.56
CA GLY A 341 5.87 2.02 -9.46
C GLY A 341 6.66 0.77 -9.09
N GLY A 342 5.95 -0.35 -8.99
CA GLY A 342 6.52 -1.64 -8.62
C GLY A 342 5.83 -2.23 -7.40
N GLY A 343 6.60 -2.96 -6.61
CA GLY A 343 6.17 -3.60 -5.38
C GLY A 343 6.76 -5.00 -5.23
N CYS A 344 6.20 -5.73 -4.28
CA CYS A 344 6.64 -7.04 -3.89
C CYS A 344 6.14 -8.08 -4.90
N ALA A 345 7.04 -8.86 -5.50
CA ALA A 345 6.66 -9.77 -6.57
C ALA A 345 5.86 -10.97 -6.06
N MET A 346 4.93 -11.43 -6.89
CA MET A 346 4.02 -12.52 -6.56
C MET A 346 4.42 -13.87 -7.21
N GLY A 347 3.79 -14.94 -6.73
CA GLY A 347 3.68 -16.22 -7.41
C GLY A 347 3.07 -16.08 -8.81
N SER A 348 3.40 -17.02 -9.70
CA SER A 348 3.05 -16.91 -11.13
C SER A 348 1.58 -17.24 -11.45
N SER A 349 0.94 -18.08 -10.65
CA SER A 349 -0.40 -18.62 -10.94
C SER A 349 -1.36 -18.60 -9.75
N SER A 350 -0.82 -18.55 -8.53
CA SER A 350 -1.58 -18.40 -7.28
C SER A 350 -0.67 -17.78 -6.23
N GLU A 351 -1.28 -17.12 -5.25
CA GLU A 351 -0.57 -16.52 -4.14
C GLU A 351 -1.50 -16.39 -2.93
N THR A 352 -0.97 -16.70 -1.75
CA THR A 352 -1.60 -16.35 -0.47
C THR A 352 -0.66 -15.42 0.27
N VAL A 353 -1.02 -14.14 0.33
CA VAL A 353 -0.26 -13.14 1.07
C VAL A 353 -0.72 -13.14 2.52
N LYS A 354 0.20 -13.38 3.46
CA LYS A 354 -0.10 -13.20 4.89
C LYS A 354 0.11 -11.74 5.23
N VAL A 355 -0.92 -11.08 5.73
CA VAL A 355 -0.89 -9.66 6.10
C VAL A 355 -1.21 -9.55 7.59
N SER A 356 -0.38 -8.88 8.36
CA SER A 356 -0.69 -8.53 9.73
C SER A 356 -0.54 -7.04 10.00
N PHE A 357 -1.32 -6.54 10.96
CA PHE A 357 -1.30 -5.14 11.34
C PHE A 357 -1.37 -4.93 12.86
N SER A 358 -0.73 -3.86 13.36
CA SER A 358 -0.68 -3.47 14.78
C SER A 358 -0.59 -1.96 15.00
#